data_AF-A0A819Y9I6-F1
#
_entry.id   AF-A0A819Y9I6-F1
#
_cell.length_a   1.000
_cell.length_b   1.000
_cell.length_c   1.000
_cell.angle_alpha   90.00
_cell.angle_beta   90.00
_cell.angle_gamma   90.00
#
_symmetry.space_group_name_H-M   'P 1'
#
loop_
_entity.id
_entity.type
_entity.pdbx_description
1 polymer ?
#
loop_
_entity_poly.entity_id
_entity_poly.type
_entity_poly.pdbx_seq_one_letter_code
_entity_poly.pdbx_strand_id
1 'polypeptide(L)'
;MTTSTFHAKSTAVEFVKGLNVNLHGKLVLITGGTPGIGIETARALEHISKTTTNNDKIEVMKLDLNSPQSVGDFVDQFRARHLPINILICNAGIMACSYGKTTEGFETQFGVNHLAHFLLATRT
;
A
#
# COMPACT_ATOMS: atom_id res chain seq x y z
N MET A 1 27.42 -16.50 -10.10
CA MET A 1 27.41 -15.39 -9.12
C MET A 1 26.53 -14.28 -9.68
N THR A 2 25.39 -13.99 -9.06
CA THR A 2 24.58 -12.81 -9.40
C THR A 2 25.07 -11.64 -8.55
N THR A 3 25.96 -10.81 -9.09
CA THR A 3 26.34 -9.55 -8.44
C THR A 3 25.24 -8.53 -8.68
N SER A 4 24.31 -8.42 -7.72
CA SER A 4 23.36 -7.32 -7.65
C SER A 4 24.12 -5.99 -7.57
N THR A 5 23.72 -5.00 -8.37
CA THR A 5 24.23 -3.61 -8.26
C THR A 5 23.68 -2.87 -7.04
N PHE A 6 22.72 -3.46 -6.34
CA PHE A 6 22.11 -2.91 -5.12
C PHE A 6 22.86 -3.38 -3.86
N HIS A 7 23.01 -2.47 -2.91
CA HIS A 7 23.69 -2.67 -1.62
C HIS A 7 22.83 -2.17 -0.46
N ALA A 8 23.25 -2.39 0.79
CA ALA A 8 22.47 -2.05 1.99
C ALA A 8 22.02 -0.58 2.11
N LYS A 9 22.67 0.34 1.39
CA LYS A 9 22.32 1.78 1.37
C LYS A 9 21.50 2.20 0.15
N SER A 10 21.13 1.27 -0.73
CA SER A 10 20.41 1.62 -1.96
C SER A 10 19.00 2.10 -1.62
N THR A 11 18.55 3.14 -2.31
CA THR A 11 17.21 3.70 -2.09
C THR A 11 16.16 2.99 -2.96
N ALA A 12 14.89 3.10 -2.57
CA ALA A 12 13.78 2.60 -3.39
C ALA A 12 13.76 3.24 -4.79
N VAL A 13 14.12 4.52 -4.89
CA VAL A 13 14.20 5.24 -6.18
C VAL A 13 15.31 4.68 -7.07
N GLU A 14 16.50 4.45 -6.53
CA GLU A 14 17.62 3.83 -7.25
C GLU A 14 17.25 2.43 -7.74
N PHE A 15 16.55 1.67 -6.90
CA PHE A 15 16.09 0.34 -7.23
C PHE A 15 15.16 0.34 -8.43
N VAL A 16 14.12 1.19 -8.43
CA VAL A 16 13.15 1.17 -9.53
C VAL A 16 13.74 1.71 -10.84
N LYS A 17 14.65 2.69 -10.79
CA LYS A 17 15.38 3.14 -11.99
C LYS A 17 16.14 1.98 -12.66
N GLY A 18 16.69 1.05 -11.88
CA GLY A 18 17.44 -0.10 -12.38
C GLY A 18 16.60 -1.23 -12.99
N LEU A 19 15.30 -1.29 -12.73
CA LEU A 19 14.45 -2.44 -13.09
C LEU A 19 13.66 -2.30 -14.41
N ASN A 20 13.71 -1.13 -15.06
CA ASN A 20 12.99 -0.86 -16.31
C ASN A 20 11.50 -1.27 -16.28
N VAL A 21 10.80 -0.91 -15.19
CA VAL A 21 9.39 -1.27 -14.96
C VAL A 21 8.46 -0.23 -15.58
N ASN A 22 7.47 -0.68 -16.36
CA ASN A 22 6.42 0.18 -16.90
C ASN A 22 5.19 0.21 -15.98
N LEU A 23 4.93 1.37 -15.36
CA LEU A 23 3.74 1.61 -14.53
C LEU A 23 2.70 2.52 -15.21
N HIS A 24 2.85 2.80 -16.51
CA HIS A 24 1.94 3.67 -17.24
C HIS A 24 0.49 3.16 -17.14
N GLY A 25 -0.42 4.04 -16.71
CA GLY A 25 -1.84 3.74 -16.57
C GLY A 25 -2.17 2.72 -15.48
N LYS A 26 -1.22 2.38 -14.60
CA LYS A 26 -1.47 1.47 -13.47
C LYS A 26 -1.88 2.26 -12.24
N LEU A 27 -2.99 1.87 -11.62
CA LEU A 27 -3.37 2.34 -10.30
C LEU A 27 -2.73 1.45 -9.24
N VAL A 28 -1.97 2.08 -8.34
CA VAL A 28 -1.33 1.43 -7.20
C VAL A 28 -2.01 1.91 -5.93
N LEU A 29 -2.54 0.97 -5.13
CA LEU A 29 -3.07 1.25 -3.81
C LEU A 29 -2.06 0.80 -2.75
N ILE A 30 -1.66 1.72 -1.86
CA ILE A 30 -0.75 1.44 -0.75
C ILE A 30 -1.49 1.65 0.56
N THR A 31 -1.52 0.61 1.39
CA THR A 31 -1.96 0.75 2.79
C THR A 31 -0.79 1.23 3.66
N GLY A 32 -1.05 2.13 4.61
CA GLY A 32 -0.01 2.64 5.50
C GLY A 32 1.06 3.47 4.78
N GLY A 33 0.68 4.18 3.71
CA GLY A 33 1.59 4.97 2.87
C GLY A 33 2.11 6.28 3.48
N THR A 34 1.80 6.58 4.75
CA THR A 34 2.09 7.89 5.37
C THR A 34 3.39 7.91 6.18
N PRO A 35 3.74 6.88 6.99
CA PRO A 35 5.08 6.76 7.59
C PRO A 35 5.89 5.55 7.08
N GLY A 36 7.14 5.46 7.51
CA GLY A 36 7.98 4.27 7.39
C GLY A 36 8.25 3.81 5.95
N ILE A 37 8.18 2.50 5.71
CA ILE A 37 8.43 1.93 4.37
C ILE A 37 7.35 2.36 3.36
N GLY A 38 6.12 2.60 3.84
CA GLY A 38 5.00 3.01 3.00
C GLY A 38 5.23 4.35 2.31
N ILE A 39 5.76 5.36 3.02
CA ILE A 39 6.04 6.68 2.44
C ILE A 39 7.20 6.63 1.43
N GLU A 40 8.23 5.83 1.69
CA GLU A 40 9.32 5.64 0.74
C GLU A 40 8.86 4.93 -0.54
N THR A 41 7.92 3.98 -0.39
CA THR A 41 7.26 3.33 -1.53
C THR A 41 6.44 4.33 -2.34
N ALA A 42 5.64 5.17 -1.68
CA ALA A 42 4.85 6.22 -2.33
C ALA A 42 5.75 7.23 -3.08
N ARG A 43 6.86 7.68 -2.47
CA ARG A 43 7.86 8.57 -3.10
C ARG A 43 8.52 7.94 -4.33
N ALA A 44 8.87 6.66 -4.27
CA ALA A 44 9.45 5.96 -5.41
C ALA A 44 8.46 5.86 -6.58
N LEU A 45 7.19 5.53 -6.29
CA LEU A 45 6.14 5.48 -7.30
C LEU A 45 5.83 6.85 -7.91
N GLU A 46 5.76 7.89 -7.08
CA GLU A 46 5.61 9.27 -7.54
C GLU A 46 6.73 9.66 -8.48
N HIS A 47 7.98 9.35 -8.14
CA HIS A 47 9.14 9.65 -8.98
C HIS A 47 9.00 9.02 -10.38
N ILE A 48 8.59 7.75 -10.44
CA ILE A 48 8.39 7.04 -11.72
C ILE A 48 7.25 7.66 -12.52
N SER A 49 6.14 7.98 -11.85
CA SER A 49 4.96 8.59 -12.48
C SER A 49 5.29 9.95 -13.09
N LYS A 50 6.06 10.78 -12.36
CA LYS A 50 6.62 12.05 -12.84
C LYS A 50 7.50 11.86 -14.07
N THR A 51 8.49 10.97 -14.01
CA THR A 51 9.46 10.81 -15.10
C THR A 51 8.90 10.13 -16.33
N THR A 52 7.86 9.29 -16.19
CA THR A 52 7.33 8.46 -17.29
C THR A 52 6.09 9.07 -17.93
N THR A 53 5.23 9.71 -17.13
CA THR A 53 3.90 10.18 -17.57
C THR A 53 3.60 11.63 -17.26
N ASN A 54 4.50 12.35 -16.57
CA ASN A 54 4.26 13.69 -16.05
C ASN A 54 2.94 13.78 -15.25
N ASN A 55 2.61 12.70 -14.53
CA ASN A 55 1.39 12.57 -13.75
C ASN A 55 1.73 12.59 -12.26
N ASP A 56 1.16 13.56 -11.54
CA ASP A 56 1.41 13.80 -10.12
C ASP A 56 0.22 13.40 -9.24
N LYS A 57 -0.72 12.62 -9.80
CA LYS A 57 -1.95 12.29 -9.10
C LYS A 57 -1.71 11.28 -7.97
N ILE A 58 -1.40 11.82 -6.80
CA ILE A 58 -1.44 11.10 -5.52
C ILE A 58 -2.74 11.48 -4.82
N GLU A 59 -3.44 10.47 -4.30
CA GLU A 59 -4.63 10.66 -3.49
C GLU A 59 -4.49 9.90 -2.18
N VAL A 60 -4.92 10.53 -1.09
CA VAL A 60 -4.93 9.93 0.23
C VAL A 60 -6.38 9.71 0.63
N MET A 61 -6.70 8.45 0.96
CA MET A 61 -8.01 8.05 1.45
C MET A 61 -7.88 7.55 2.88
N LYS A 62 -8.87 7.85 3.73
CA LYS A 62 -8.92 7.37 5.11
C LYS A 62 -9.16 5.86 5.12
N LEU A 63 -8.37 5.14 5.90
CA LEU A 63 -8.50 3.70 6.10
C LEU A 63 -7.94 3.33 7.47
N ASP A 64 -8.81 2.90 8.38
CA ASP A 64 -8.43 2.27 9.64
C ASP A 64 -8.62 0.76 9.53
N LEU A 65 -7.53 0.00 9.49
CA LEU A 65 -7.57 -1.47 9.39
C LEU A 65 -8.00 -2.17 10.67
N ASN A 66 -8.05 -1.46 11.81
CA ASN A 66 -8.57 -2.01 13.05
C ASN A 66 -10.10 -1.92 13.13
N SER A 67 -10.75 -1.32 12.14
CA SER A 67 -12.20 -1.18 12.03
C SER A 67 -12.69 -1.72 10.69
N PRO A 68 -13.34 -2.89 10.63
CA PRO A 68 -13.87 -3.39 9.36
C PRO A 68 -15.01 -2.53 8.79
N GLN A 69 -15.67 -1.69 9.61
CA GLN A 69 -16.54 -0.64 9.07
C GLN A 69 -15.73 0.35 8.23
N SER A 70 -14.59 0.84 8.73
CA SER A 70 -13.71 1.73 7.95
C SER A 70 -13.18 1.05 6.69
N VAL A 71 -12.92 -0.26 6.72
CA VAL A 71 -12.54 -1.03 5.53
C VAL A 71 -13.69 -1.08 4.52
N GLY A 72 -14.91 -1.34 4.98
CA GLY A 72 -16.12 -1.32 4.15
C GLY A 72 -16.36 0.04 3.50
N ASP A 73 -16.33 1.12 4.30
CA ASP A 73 -16.50 2.49 3.82
C ASP A 73 -15.46 2.85 2.75
N PHE A 74 -14.20 2.44 2.95
CA PHE A 74 -13.14 2.62 1.96
C PHE A 74 -13.43 1.87 0.67
N VAL A 75 -13.82 0.59 0.76
CA VAL A 75 -14.15 -0.25 -0.40
C VAL A 75 -15.29 0.36 -1.20
N ASP A 76 -16.36 0.79 -0.53
CA ASP A 76 -17.52 1.39 -1.21
C ASP A 76 -17.15 2.70 -1.91
N GLN A 77 -16.40 3.58 -1.23
CA GLN A 77 -15.88 4.81 -1.83
C GLN A 77 -14.95 4.53 -3.00
N PHE A 78 -14.08 3.54 -2.90
CA PHE A 78 -13.16 3.17 -3.97
C PHE A 78 -13.92 2.62 -5.18
N ARG A 79 -14.85 1.68 -4.97
CA ARG A 79 -15.66 1.08 -6.04
C ARG A 79 -16.53 2.10 -6.77
N ALA A 80 -17.06 3.09 -6.06
CA ALA A 80 -17.84 4.18 -6.66
C ALA A 80 -17.04 4.99 -7.70
N ARG A 81 -15.71 4.90 -7.71
CA ARG A 81 -14.84 5.56 -8.69
C ARG A 81 -14.72 4.79 -10.00
N HIS A 82 -15.13 3.53 -10.04
CA HIS A 82 -15.04 2.66 -11.22
C HIS A 82 -13.61 2.57 -11.78
N LEU A 83 -12.61 2.57 -10.89
CA LEU A 83 -11.20 2.42 -11.24
C LEU A 83 -10.70 1.01 -10.93
N PRO A 84 -9.83 0.41 -11.76
CA PRO A 84 -9.21 -0.86 -11.43
C PRO A 84 -8.15 -0.66 -10.33
N ILE A 85 -7.96 -1.64 -9.45
CA ILE A 85 -6.70 -1.79 -8.70
C ILE A 85 -5.79 -2.70 -9.51
N ASN A 86 -4.66 -2.17 -9.96
CA ASN A 86 -3.68 -3.00 -10.67
C ASN A 86 -2.62 -3.57 -9.73
N ILE A 87 -2.27 -2.83 -8.68
CA ILE A 87 -1.29 -3.23 -7.69
C ILE A 87 -1.82 -2.86 -6.31
N LEU A 88 -1.88 -3.84 -5.41
CA LEU A 88 -2.21 -3.65 -4.00
C LEU A 88 -0.98 -3.93 -3.15
N ILE A 89 -0.55 -2.93 -2.37
CA ILE A 89 0.58 -3.03 -1.44
C ILE A 89 0.03 -3.06 -0.01
N CYS A 90 -0.03 -4.26 0.56
CA CYS A 90 -0.44 -4.54 1.93
C CYS A 90 0.70 -4.23 2.92
N ASN A 91 1.03 -2.95 3.09
CA ASN A 91 2.15 -2.50 3.93
C ASN A 91 1.73 -2.11 5.35
N ALA A 92 0.49 -1.64 5.56
CA ALA A 92 0.05 -1.26 6.90
C ALA A 92 0.06 -2.47 7.85
N GLY A 93 0.60 -2.31 9.05
CA GLY A 93 0.57 -3.35 10.07
C GLY A 93 0.99 -2.82 11.43
N ILE A 94 0.60 -3.55 12.47
CA ILE A 94 0.98 -3.28 13.86
C ILE A 94 1.85 -4.41 14.41
N MET A 95 2.81 -4.04 15.24
CA MET A 95 3.75 -4.95 15.90
C MET A 95 3.95 -4.53 17.34
N ALA A 96 4.25 -5.50 18.22
CA ALA A 96 4.61 -5.26 19.62
C ALA A 96 3.56 -4.44 20.39
N CYS A 97 2.29 -4.57 20.01
CA CYS A 97 1.17 -4.01 20.75
C CYS A 97 0.80 -4.94 21.92
N SER A 98 0.18 -4.38 22.96
CA SER A 98 -0.45 -5.20 24.00
C SER A 98 -1.54 -6.08 23.40
N TYR A 99 -1.79 -7.24 24.00
CA TYR A 99 -2.88 -8.11 23.57
C TYR A 99 -4.21 -7.36 23.60
N GLY A 100 -4.95 -7.45 22.52
CA GLY A 100 -6.24 -6.80 22.36
C GLY A 100 -7.12 -7.59 21.40
N LYS A 101 -8.35 -7.10 21.23
CA LYS A 101 -9.27 -7.61 20.23
C LYS A 101 -9.87 -6.47 19.40
N THR A 102 -10.18 -6.74 18.14
CA THR A 102 -11.00 -5.84 17.30
C THR A 102 -12.44 -5.81 17.81
N THR A 103 -13.27 -4.92 17.25
CA THR A 103 -14.70 -4.83 17.56
C THR A 103 -15.48 -6.13 17.32
N GLU A 104 -14.97 -6.99 16.44
CA GLU A 104 -15.56 -8.29 16.05
C GLU A 104 -14.99 -9.45 16.87
N GLY A 105 -14.05 -9.18 17.78
CA GLY A 105 -13.48 -10.18 18.68
C GLY A 105 -12.25 -10.91 18.16
N PHE A 106 -11.69 -10.54 17.01
CA PHE A 106 -10.42 -11.08 16.52
C PHE A 106 -9.24 -10.50 17.30
N GLU A 107 -8.15 -11.26 17.47
CA GLU A 107 -6.91 -10.70 18.01
C GLU A 107 -6.44 -9.53 17.13
N THR A 108 -6.02 -8.42 17.74
CA THR A 108 -5.79 -7.14 17.04
C THR A 108 -4.74 -7.26 15.92
N GLN A 109 -3.60 -7.92 16.14
CA GLN A 109 -2.59 -8.08 15.10
C GLN A 109 -3.11 -8.95 13.95
N PHE A 110 -3.85 -10.03 14.26
CA PHE A 110 -4.47 -10.88 13.26
C PHE A 110 -5.53 -10.12 12.44
N GLY A 111 -6.38 -9.34 13.11
CA GLY A 111 -7.38 -8.49 12.48
C GLY A 111 -6.77 -7.47 11.52
N VAL A 112 -5.80 -6.70 12.01
CA VAL A 112 -5.16 -5.62 11.25
C VAL A 112 -4.23 -6.14 10.14
N ASN A 113 -3.32 -7.06 10.48
CA ASN A 113 -2.25 -7.47 9.57
C ASN A 113 -2.71 -8.52 8.54
N HIS A 114 -3.81 -9.24 8.78
CA HIS A 114 -4.28 -10.30 7.90
C HIS A 114 -5.72 -10.09 7.41
N LEU A 115 -6.71 -10.03 8.32
CA LEU A 115 -8.12 -10.03 7.92
C LEU A 115 -8.49 -8.77 7.13
N ALA A 116 -8.06 -7.60 7.58
CA ALA A 116 -8.36 -6.34 6.91
C ALA A 116 -7.75 -6.28 5.49
N HIS A 117 -6.51 -6.73 5.31
CA HIS A 117 -5.87 -6.81 3.99
C HIS A 117 -6.52 -7.85 3.08
N PHE A 118 -6.95 -8.99 3.63
CA PHE A 118 -7.71 -9.99 2.88
C PHE A 118 -9.04 -9.42 2.37
N LEU A 119 -9.75 -8.66 3.21
CA LEU A 119 -10.99 -7.99 2.80
C LEU A 119 -10.75 -6.98 1.68
N LEU A 120 -9.67 -6.19 1.75
CA LEU A 120 -9.30 -5.28 0.65
C LEU A 120 -9.06 -6.08 -0.64
N ALA A 121 -8.20 -7.09 -0.61
CA ALA A 121 -7.83 -7.86 -1.79
C ALA A 121 -9.01 -8.61 -2.45
N THR A 122 -10.06 -8.93 -1.69
CA THR A 122 -11.20 -9.72 -2.18
C THR A 122 -12.45 -8.89 -2.46
N ARG A 123 -12.49 -7.62 -2.04
CA ARG A 123 -13.71 -6.80 -2.13
C ARG A 123 -13.55 -5.47 -2.86
N THR A 124 -12.33 -5.02 -3.17
CA THR A 124 -12.08 -3.80 -3.97
C THR A 124 -12.32 -4.01 -5.45
#